data_AF-A0A378MI54-F1
#
_entry.id   AF-A0A378MI54-F1
#
_cell.length_a   1.000
_cell.length_b   1.000
_cell.length_c   1.000
_cell.angle_alpha   90.00
_cell.angle_beta   90.00
_cell.angle_gamma   90.00
#
_symmetry.space_group_name_H-M   'P 1'
#
loop_
_entity.id
_entity.type
_entity.pdbx_description
1 polymer ?
#
loop_
_entity_poly.entity_id
_entity_poly.type
_entity_poly.pdbx_seq_one_letter_code
_entity_poly.pdbx_strand_id
1 'polypeptide(L)'
;MITLFAFLGVMAAILIGEWLSTFTRALIPSLFITALIFLFGFWTIFPKDIVAKASFGTEFVSLCVPLLLVHLGTSMSIRELASQWRAIIIALTGVCGTLLLTLTICTYLFDLPTVLAAVPAMVGGIVSALLMSENLKGLGLTSLAALPVYMIMFHSIFGYPITSYMLKKEAKRLQKERDENPASQKMTVSTQKERPKVIDRMPADYRTSAFILVRMILVVLVAYGSSILLHNIINFNILCLLFGIVFSELGFLEKIYYIKPAFSTG
;
A
#
# COMPACT_ATOMS: atom_id res chain seq x y z
N MET A 1 -29.70 -6.03 -12.52
CA MET A 1 -30.33 -4.82 -11.93
C MET A 1 -29.84 -4.55 -10.51
N ILE A 2 -30.05 -5.45 -9.55
CA ILE A 2 -29.60 -5.26 -8.14
C ILE A 2 -28.08 -5.06 -8.02
N THR A 3 -27.29 -5.81 -8.79
CA THR A 3 -25.82 -5.67 -8.86
C THR A 3 -25.39 -4.30 -9.39
N LEU A 4 -26.10 -3.74 -10.37
CA LEU A 4 -25.83 -2.42 -10.93
C LEU A 4 -26.09 -1.30 -9.92
N PHE A 5 -27.19 -1.39 -9.15
CA PHE A 5 -27.47 -0.44 -8.07
C PHE A 5 -26.45 -0.55 -6.93
N ALA A 6 -26.06 -1.77 -6.54
CA ALA A 6 -25.03 -1.98 -5.53
C ALA A 6 -23.67 -1.42 -5.99
N PHE A 7 -23.29 -1.68 -7.25
CA PHE A 7 -22.08 -1.15 -7.85
C PHE A 7 -22.09 0.38 -7.95
N LEU A 8 -23.21 0.97 -8.38
CA LEU A 8 -23.40 2.42 -8.41
C LEU A 8 -23.24 3.04 -7.01
N GLY A 9 -23.83 2.42 -5.99
CA GLY A 9 -23.71 2.89 -4.60
C GLY A 9 -22.26 2.87 -4.10
N VAL A 10 -21.52 1.79 -4.37
CA VAL A 10 -20.10 1.67 -4.01
C VAL A 10 -19.26 2.71 -4.76
N MET A 11 -19.45 2.84 -6.07
CA MET A 11 -18.71 3.80 -6.90
C MET A 11 -19.03 5.25 -6.51
N ALA A 12 -20.27 5.57 -6.19
CA ALA A 12 -20.66 6.88 -5.71
C ALA A 12 -19.97 7.21 -4.36
N ALA A 13 -19.90 6.25 -3.44
CA ALA A 13 -19.21 6.45 -2.16
C ALA A 13 -17.69 6.69 -2.34
N ILE A 14 -17.06 5.97 -3.27
CA ILE A 14 -15.65 6.19 -3.63
C ILE A 14 -15.48 7.58 -4.26
N LEU A 15 -16.32 7.93 -5.23
CA LEU A 15 -16.26 9.22 -5.93
C LEU A 15 -16.42 10.41 -4.98
N ILE A 16 -17.38 10.34 -4.05
CA ILE A 16 -17.57 11.39 -3.03
C ILE A 16 -16.33 11.47 -2.13
N GLY A 17 -15.74 10.33 -1.77
CA GLY A 17 -14.49 10.29 -1.00
C GLY A 17 -13.32 10.96 -1.71
N GLU A 18 -13.15 10.69 -3.00
CA GLU A 18 -12.11 11.31 -3.83
C GLU A 18 -12.34 12.81 -4.03
N TRP A 19 -13.58 13.22 -4.29
CA TRP A 19 -13.91 14.62 -4.46
C TRP A 19 -13.63 15.42 -3.17
N LEU A 20 -14.05 14.89 -2.02
CA LEU A 20 -13.85 15.55 -0.74
C LEU A 20 -12.35 15.55 -0.33
N SER A 21 -11.61 14.50 -0.67
CA SER A 21 -10.15 14.45 -0.49
C SER A 21 -9.44 15.51 -1.35
N THR A 22 -9.89 15.69 -2.59
CA THR A 22 -9.35 16.71 -3.50
C THR A 22 -9.66 18.12 -2.99
N PHE A 23 -10.89 18.35 -2.54
CA PHE A 23 -11.31 19.62 -1.96
C PHE A 23 -10.49 20.00 -0.72
N THR A 24 -10.17 19.01 0.13
CA THR A 24 -9.33 19.21 1.33
C THR A 24 -7.83 19.28 1.03
N ARG A 25 -7.41 19.38 -0.25
CA ARG A 25 -6.00 19.39 -0.68
C ARG A 25 -5.19 18.22 -0.08
N ALA A 26 -5.77 17.03 -0.15
CA ALA A 26 -5.21 15.78 0.36
C ALA A 26 -4.84 15.81 1.85
N LEU A 27 -5.47 16.67 2.65
CA LEU A 27 -5.35 16.62 4.11
C LEU A 27 -5.99 15.35 4.67
N ILE A 28 -7.09 14.90 4.05
CA ILE A 28 -7.84 13.71 4.42
C ILE A 28 -7.80 12.73 3.23
N PRO A 29 -7.36 11.47 3.40
CA PRO A 29 -7.35 10.49 2.33
C PRO A 29 -8.76 10.12 1.86
N SER A 30 -8.91 9.87 0.56
CA SER A 30 -10.17 9.38 -0.02
C SER A 30 -10.67 8.12 0.65
N LEU A 31 -9.77 7.15 0.91
CA LEU A 31 -10.09 5.89 1.59
C LEU A 31 -10.78 6.09 2.95
N PHE A 32 -10.34 7.08 3.73
CA PHE A 32 -10.93 7.36 5.04
C PHE A 32 -12.35 7.93 4.91
N ILE A 33 -12.54 8.88 3.99
CA ILE A 33 -13.85 9.49 3.74
C ILE A 33 -14.82 8.44 3.22
N THR A 34 -14.38 7.59 2.29
CA THR A 34 -15.16 6.45 1.81
C THR A 34 -15.52 5.48 2.93
N ALA A 35 -14.60 5.17 3.84
CA ALA A 35 -14.88 4.31 5.00
C ALA A 35 -15.95 4.92 5.93
N LEU A 36 -15.93 6.24 6.17
CA LEU A 36 -16.99 6.92 6.94
C LEU A 36 -18.34 6.86 6.22
N ILE A 37 -18.37 7.08 4.90
CA ILE A 37 -19.60 6.98 4.11
C ILE A 37 -20.17 5.57 4.19
N PHE A 38 -19.33 4.52 4.12
CA PHE A 38 -19.81 3.15 4.32
C PHE A 38 -20.28 2.90 5.75
N LEU A 39 -19.58 3.40 6.76
CA LEU A 39 -19.97 3.24 8.16
C LEU A 39 -21.35 3.83 8.44
N PHE A 40 -21.58 5.09 8.06
CA PHE A 40 -22.89 5.75 8.21
C PHE A 40 -23.94 5.19 7.23
N GLY A 41 -23.50 4.82 6.03
CA GLY A 41 -24.33 4.21 5.01
C GLY A 41 -24.92 2.88 5.46
N PHE A 42 -24.14 2.00 6.08
CA PHE A 42 -24.62 0.73 6.63
C PHE A 42 -25.63 0.89 7.77
N TRP A 43 -25.60 2.02 8.46
CA TRP A 43 -26.58 2.31 9.51
C TRP A 43 -27.91 2.80 8.93
N THR A 44 -27.90 3.48 7.78
CA THR A 44 -29.07 4.22 7.28
C THR A 44 -29.68 3.68 5.99
N ILE A 45 -28.87 3.41 4.96
CA ILE A 45 -29.35 3.25 3.57
C ILE A 45 -28.77 1.99 2.89
N PHE A 46 -27.55 1.57 3.22
CA PHE A 46 -26.86 0.49 2.52
C PHE A 46 -27.08 -0.88 3.17
N PRO A 47 -27.41 -1.92 2.38
CA PRO A 47 -27.44 -3.29 2.88
C PRO A 47 -26.01 -3.74 3.24
N LYS A 48 -25.87 -4.52 4.30
CA LYS A 48 -24.57 -5.02 4.78
C LYS A 48 -23.79 -5.80 3.71
N ASP A 49 -24.49 -6.40 2.76
CA ASP A 49 -23.90 -7.15 1.64
C ASP A 49 -23.71 -6.33 0.36
N ILE A 50 -23.81 -4.99 0.40
CA ILE A 50 -23.70 -4.14 -0.81
C ILE A 50 -22.38 -4.38 -1.55
N VAL A 51 -21.28 -4.57 -0.82
CA VAL A 51 -19.93 -4.78 -1.37
C VAL A 51 -19.86 -6.12 -2.11
N ALA A 52 -20.39 -7.18 -1.50
CA ALA A 52 -20.47 -8.50 -2.13
C ALA A 52 -21.39 -8.48 -3.36
N LYS A 53 -22.54 -7.81 -3.27
CA LYS A 53 -23.49 -7.63 -4.39
C LYS A 53 -22.94 -6.76 -5.52
N ALA A 54 -21.97 -5.89 -5.22
CA ALA A 54 -21.24 -5.10 -6.21
C ALA A 54 -20.10 -5.87 -6.89
N SER A 55 -19.96 -7.19 -6.64
CA SER A 55 -18.87 -8.05 -7.13
C SER A 55 -17.49 -7.75 -6.53
N PHE A 56 -17.41 -6.96 -5.45
CA PHE A 56 -16.19 -6.75 -4.67
C PHE A 56 -16.04 -7.81 -3.56
N GLY A 57 -16.44 -9.05 -3.85
CA GLY A 57 -16.38 -10.18 -2.91
C GLY A 57 -14.96 -10.71 -2.69
N THR A 58 -14.87 -11.83 -1.97
CA THR A 58 -13.60 -12.50 -1.62
C THR A 58 -12.77 -12.87 -2.84
N GLU A 59 -13.41 -13.38 -3.90
CA GLU A 59 -12.73 -13.79 -5.13
C GLU A 59 -11.99 -12.61 -5.79
N PHE A 60 -12.65 -11.45 -5.86
CA PHE A 60 -12.04 -10.25 -6.43
C PHE A 60 -10.86 -9.76 -5.58
N VAL A 61 -11.02 -9.73 -4.25
CA VAL A 61 -9.96 -9.33 -3.33
C VAL A 61 -8.74 -10.27 -3.42
N SER A 62 -8.98 -11.58 -3.53
CA SER A 62 -7.93 -12.59 -3.64
C SER A 62 -7.08 -12.47 -4.91
N LEU A 63 -7.65 -11.89 -5.98
CA LEU A 63 -6.92 -11.58 -7.21
C LEU A 63 -6.20 -10.22 -7.12
N CYS A 64 -6.88 -9.20 -6.59
CA CYS A 64 -6.34 -7.84 -6.55
C CYS A 64 -5.19 -7.67 -5.56
N VAL A 65 -5.26 -8.27 -4.37
CA VAL A 65 -4.24 -8.09 -3.33
C VAL A 65 -2.85 -8.54 -3.81
N PRO A 66 -2.65 -9.77 -4.33
CA PRO A 66 -1.35 -10.22 -4.82
C PRO A 66 -0.81 -9.37 -5.98
N LEU A 67 -1.69 -8.94 -6.90
CA LEU A 67 -1.31 -8.06 -8.00
C LEU A 67 -0.84 -6.69 -7.51
N LEU A 68 -1.54 -6.10 -6.54
CA LEU A 68 -1.13 -4.86 -5.90
C LEU A 68 0.21 -5.03 -5.17
N LEU A 69 0.45 -6.17 -4.54
CA LEU A 69 1.72 -6.44 -3.85
C LEU A 69 2.90 -6.56 -4.82
N VAL A 70 2.73 -7.27 -5.93
CA VAL A 70 3.75 -7.31 -7.00
C VAL A 70 3.99 -5.90 -7.55
N HIS A 71 2.92 -5.13 -7.78
CA HIS A 71 3.04 -3.74 -8.23
C HIS A 71 3.83 -2.87 -7.23
N LEU A 72 3.53 -2.96 -5.94
CA LEU A 72 4.29 -2.25 -4.90
C LEU A 72 5.76 -2.68 -4.88
N GLY A 73 6.04 -3.98 -5.06
CA GLY A 73 7.41 -4.49 -5.19
C GLY A 73 8.16 -3.91 -6.38
N THR A 74 7.49 -3.72 -7.52
CA THR A 74 8.14 -3.19 -8.74
C THR A 74 8.55 -1.73 -8.64
N SER A 75 7.86 -0.96 -7.80
CA SER A 75 8.15 0.44 -7.53
C SER A 75 9.40 0.65 -6.65
N MET A 76 9.89 -0.39 -5.99
CA MET A 76 11.09 -0.34 -5.16
C MET A 76 12.29 -0.97 -5.88
N SER A 77 13.47 -0.34 -5.81
CA SER A 77 14.71 -0.93 -6.32
C SER A 77 15.60 -1.43 -5.18
N ILE A 78 16.21 -2.61 -5.35
CA ILE A 78 17.12 -3.21 -4.34
C ILE A 78 18.34 -2.30 -4.15
N ARG A 79 18.76 -1.63 -5.22
CA ARG A 79 19.91 -0.72 -5.18
C ARG A 79 19.62 0.54 -4.38
N GLU A 80 18.42 1.12 -4.52
CA GLU A 80 18.00 2.25 -3.67
C GLU A 80 17.96 1.83 -2.22
N LEU A 81 17.35 0.68 -1.92
CA LEU A 81 17.28 0.14 -0.58
C LEU A 81 18.69 -0.04 0.00
N ALA A 82 19.60 -0.70 -0.73
CA ALA A 82 20.99 -0.88 -0.32
C ALA A 82 21.76 0.44 -0.15
N SER A 83 21.55 1.41 -1.04
CA SER A 83 22.18 2.74 -0.94
C SER A 83 21.71 3.53 0.28
N GLN A 84 20.49 3.26 0.75
CA GLN A 84 19.85 3.91 1.88
C GLN A 84 19.87 3.03 3.15
N TRP A 85 20.91 2.21 3.34
CA TRP A 85 21.02 1.30 4.49
C TRP A 85 20.86 2.00 5.86
N ARG A 86 21.30 3.26 5.99
CA ARG A 86 21.08 4.05 7.21
C ARG A 86 19.60 4.32 7.45
N ALA A 87 18.85 4.63 6.40
CA ALA A 87 17.40 4.81 6.48
C ALA A 87 16.70 3.50 6.85
N ILE A 88 17.18 2.35 6.35
CA ILE A 88 16.67 1.03 6.75
C ILE A 88 16.87 0.81 8.25
N ILE A 89 18.07 1.05 8.78
CA ILE A 89 18.34 0.87 10.22
C ILE A 89 17.46 1.79 11.06
N ILE A 90 17.30 3.05 10.67
CA ILE A 90 16.40 3.99 11.36
C ILE A 90 14.96 3.47 11.32
N ALA A 91 14.48 3.02 10.16
CA ALA A 91 13.14 2.45 10.03
C ALA A 91 12.96 1.20 10.90
N LEU A 92 13.92 0.28 10.89
CA LEU A 92 13.90 -0.95 11.70
C LEU A 92 13.90 -0.64 13.20
N THR A 93 14.67 0.36 13.60
CA THR A 93 14.71 0.83 14.99
C THR A 93 13.38 1.48 15.38
N GLY A 94 12.75 2.22 14.46
CA GLY A 94 11.39 2.73 14.62
C GLY A 94 10.38 1.61 14.82
N VAL A 95 10.43 0.56 13.99
CA VAL A 95 9.57 -0.63 14.14
C VAL A 95 9.78 -1.30 15.50
N CYS A 96 11.03 -1.55 15.90
CA CYS A 96 11.34 -2.14 17.21
C CYS A 96 10.87 -1.24 18.36
N GLY A 97 11.06 0.08 18.24
CA GLY A 97 10.62 1.06 19.23
C GLY A 97 9.09 1.07 19.39
N THR A 98 8.36 1.12 18.27
CA THR A 98 6.89 1.02 18.28
C THR A 98 6.44 -0.31 18.88
N LEU A 99 7.04 -1.43 18.47
CA LEU A 99 6.72 -2.75 19.02
C LEU A 99 6.90 -2.81 20.54
N LEU A 100 8.03 -2.32 21.05
CA LEU A 100 8.34 -2.31 22.48
C LEU A 100 7.38 -1.40 23.25
N LEU A 101 7.09 -0.21 22.73
CA LEU A 101 6.20 0.76 23.35
C LEU A 101 4.75 0.24 23.36
N THR A 102 4.27 -0.32 22.26
CA THR A 102 2.93 -0.92 22.18
C THR A 102 2.82 -2.14 23.09
N LEU A 103 3.83 -3.03 23.12
CA LEU A 103 3.80 -4.19 24.01
C LEU A 103 3.92 -3.82 25.49
N THR A 104 4.60 -2.73 25.86
CA THR A 104 4.71 -2.31 27.26
C THR A 104 3.46 -1.55 27.72
N ILE A 105 3.05 -0.51 26.99
CA ILE A 105 1.93 0.35 27.38
C ILE A 105 0.58 -0.32 27.14
N CYS A 106 0.37 -0.95 25.98
CA CYS A 106 -0.94 -1.52 25.65
C CYS A 106 -1.22 -2.82 26.38
N THR A 107 -0.21 -3.64 26.73
CA THR A 107 -0.42 -4.85 27.55
C THR A 107 -0.82 -4.51 28.99
N TYR A 108 -0.55 -3.30 29.46
CA TYR A 108 -1.06 -2.82 30.76
C TYR A 108 -2.57 -2.50 30.70
N LEU A 109 -3.09 -2.16 29.51
CA LEU A 109 -4.48 -1.72 29.31
C LEU A 109 -5.37 -2.82 28.69
N PHE A 110 -4.79 -3.76 27.94
CA PHE A 110 -5.49 -4.73 27.10
C PHE A 110 -4.82 -6.12 27.16
N ASP A 111 -5.59 -7.16 26.83
CA ASP A 111 -5.08 -8.52 26.73
C ASP A 111 -4.02 -8.69 25.63
N LEU A 112 -3.04 -9.53 25.91
CA LEU A 112 -1.90 -9.81 25.02
C LEU A 112 -2.32 -10.23 23.59
N PRO A 113 -3.33 -11.09 23.37
CA PRO A 113 -3.78 -11.44 22.02
C PRO A 113 -4.36 -10.25 21.24
N THR A 114 -5.05 -9.35 21.93
CA THR A 114 -5.63 -8.13 21.34
C THR A 114 -4.54 -7.15 20.92
N VAL A 115 -3.52 -6.98 21.77
CA VAL A 115 -2.36 -6.14 21.47
C VAL A 115 -1.59 -6.70 20.28
N LEU A 116 -1.27 -8.00 20.29
CA LEU A 116 -0.56 -8.65 19.18
C LEU A 116 -1.33 -8.57 17.87
N ALA A 117 -2.66 -8.68 17.90
CA ALA A 117 -3.51 -8.52 16.72
C ALA A 117 -3.46 -7.10 16.14
N ALA A 118 -3.33 -6.06 16.97
CA ALA A 118 -3.31 -4.66 16.51
C ALA A 118 -1.95 -4.21 15.96
N VAL A 119 -0.85 -4.68 16.55
CA VAL A 119 0.52 -4.17 16.29
C VAL A 119 0.90 -4.17 14.80
N PRO A 120 0.70 -5.25 14.01
CA PRO A 120 1.10 -5.27 12.61
C PRO A 120 0.40 -4.18 11.77
N ALA A 121 -0.84 -3.83 12.10
CA ALA A 121 -1.59 -2.79 11.40
C ALA A 121 -1.06 -1.38 11.68
N MET A 122 -0.40 -1.16 12.82
CA MET A 122 0.14 0.15 13.20
C MET A 122 1.44 0.49 12.46
N VAL A 123 2.26 -0.52 12.16
CA VAL A 123 3.58 -0.33 11.56
C VAL A 123 3.59 -0.65 10.06
N GLY A 124 2.96 -1.75 9.68
CA GLY A 124 3.13 -2.36 8.36
C GLY A 124 2.03 -2.03 7.34
N GLY A 125 1.18 -1.05 7.63
CA GLY A 125 0.13 -0.57 6.72
C GLY A 125 -0.93 -1.62 6.38
N ILE A 126 -1.64 -1.39 5.27
CA ILE A 126 -2.81 -2.21 4.90
C ILE A 126 -2.45 -3.66 4.60
N VAL A 127 -1.26 -3.89 4.03
CA VAL A 127 -0.77 -5.23 3.69
C VAL A 127 -0.56 -6.06 4.94
N SER A 128 0.08 -5.48 5.96
CA SER A 128 0.34 -6.20 7.21
C SER A 128 -0.93 -6.39 8.04
N ALA A 129 -1.87 -5.44 7.97
CA ALA A 129 -3.18 -5.59 8.57
C ALA A 129 -3.97 -6.76 7.96
N LEU A 130 -4.03 -6.84 6.62
CA LEU A 130 -4.68 -7.93 5.90
C LEU A 130 -4.04 -9.28 6.21
N LEU A 131 -2.71 -9.33 6.17
CA LEU A 131 -1.95 -10.53 6.52
C LEU A 131 -2.26 -11.00 7.96
N MET A 132 -2.33 -10.08 8.92
CA MET A 132 -2.66 -10.42 10.30
C MET A 132 -4.10 -10.92 10.42
N SER A 133 -5.05 -10.27 9.74
CA SER A 133 -6.45 -10.70 9.68
C SER A 133 -6.61 -12.12 9.12
N GLU A 134 -5.85 -12.49 8.09
CA GLU A 134 -5.84 -13.84 7.51
C GLU A 134 -5.25 -14.86 8.49
N ASN A 135 -4.13 -14.55 9.14
CA ASN A 135 -3.51 -15.44 10.12
C ASN A 135 -4.43 -15.67 11.33
N LEU A 136 -5.09 -14.62 11.83
CA LEU A 136 -6.05 -14.74 12.94
C LEU A 136 -7.24 -15.64 12.57
N LYS A 137 -7.74 -15.56 11.32
CA LYS A 137 -8.77 -16.49 10.83
C LYS A 137 -8.26 -17.92 10.75
N GLY A 138 -7.03 -18.12 10.27
CA GLY A 138 -6.38 -19.43 10.20
C GLY A 138 -6.18 -20.08 11.57
N LEU A 139 -5.97 -19.28 12.62
CA LEU A 139 -5.87 -19.73 14.01
C LEU A 139 -7.25 -19.93 14.70
N GLY A 140 -8.36 -19.67 14.01
CA GLY A 140 -9.72 -19.75 14.58
C GLY A 140 -10.13 -18.55 15.44
N LEU A 141 -9.29 -17.51 15.54
CA LEU A 141 -9.54 -16.27 16.30
C LEU A 141 -10.34 -15.25 15.48
N THR A 142 -11.50 -15.65 14.97
CA THR A 142 -12.31 -14.84 14.04
C THR A 142 -12.84 -13.56 14.65
N SER A 143 -13.04 -13.50 15.98
CA SER A 143 -13.42 -12.29 16.71
C SER A 143 -12.36 -11.19 16.62
N LEU A 144 -11.08 -11.56 16.56
CA LEU A 144 -9.95 -10.63 16.45
C LEU A 144 -9.59 -10.32 15.00
N ALA A 145 -10.06 -11.10 14.03
CA ALA A 145 -9.68 -10.93 12.63
C ALA A 145 -10.07 -9.58 12.02
N ALA A 146 -11.10 -8.90 12.55
CA ALA A 146 -11.49 -7.57 12.09
C ALA A 146 -10.68 -6.43 12.75
N LEU A 147 -10.04 -6.72 13.89
CA LEU A 147 -9.33 -5.74 14.71
C LEU A 147 -8.16 -5.04 13.98
N PRO A 148 -7.30 -5.73 13.20
CA PRO A 148 -6.24 -5.06 12.44
C PRO A 148 -6.78 -4.00 11.47
N VAL A 149 -7.90 -4.31 10.80
CA VAL A 149 -8.53 -3.41 9.83
C VAL A 149 -9.15 -2.20 10.53
N TYR A 150 -9.78 -2.38 11.69
CA TYR A 150 -10.27 -1.24 12.46
C TYR A 150 -9.13 -0.35 12.96
N MET A 151 -8.04 -0.93 13.45
CA MET A 151 -6.93 -0.15 13.98
C MET A 151 -6.25 0.71 12.92
N ILE A 152 -6.03 0.19 11.71
CA ILE A 152 -5.46 1.03 10.65
C ILE A 152 -6.41 2.18 10.27
N MET A 153 -7.73 1.97 10.29
CA MET A 153 -8.71 3.02 10.01
C MET A 153 -8.70 4.11 11.08
N PHE A 154 -8.68 3.74 12.36
CA PHE A 154 -8.63 4.70 13.47
C PHE A 154 -7.30 5.46 13.53
N HIS A 155 -6.16 4.77 13.35
CA HIS A 155 -4.86 5.43 13.34
C HIS A 155 -4.74 6.38 12.14
N SER A 156 -5.28 6.01 10.97
CA SER A 156 -5.29 6.88 9.79
C SER A 156 -5.91 8.26 10.07
N ILE A 157 -6.94 8.33 10.92
CA ILE A 157 -7.63 9.59 11.28
C ILE A 157 -6.64 10.64 11.78
N PHE A 158 -5.74 10.24 12.69
CA PHE A 158 -4.77 11.13 13.31
C PHE A 158 -3.44 11.15 12.56
N GLY A 159 -3.04 10.00 11.99
CA GLY A 159 -1.79 9.85 11.27
C GLY A 159 -1.70 10.78 10.07
N TYR A 160 -2.72 10.80 9.21
CA TYR A 160 -2.66 11.58 7.97
C TYR A 160 -2.57 13.10 8.16
N PRO A 161 -3.36 13.75 9.04
CA PRO A 161 -3.21 15.18 9.32
C PRO A 161 -1.83 15.55 9.83
N ILE A 162 -1.28 14.76 10.76
CA ILE A 162 0.04 14.97 11.35
C ILE A 162 1.12 14.81 10.27
N THR A 163 1.09 13.72 9.51
CA THR A 163 2.06 13.46 8.44
C THR A 163 1.99 14.54 7.36
N SER A 164 0.80 14.92 6.89
CA SER A 164 0.63 15.98 5.90
C SER A 164 1.19 17.32 6.40
N TYR A 165 0.94 17.67 7.67
CA TYR A 165 1.49 18.89 8.26
C TYR A 165 3.03 18.87 8.31
N MET A 166 3.62 17.77 8.79
CA MET A 166 5.08 17.60 8.87
C MET A 166 5.72 17.61 7.48
N LEU A 167 5.15 16.90 6.51
CA LEU A 167 5.62 16.89 5.12
C LEU A 167 5.52 18.28 4.48
N LYS A 168 4.44 19.03 4.71
CA LYS A 168 4.30 20.41 4.19
C LYS A 168 5.32 21.36 4.82
N LYS A 169 5.60 21.20 6.12
CA LYS A 169 6.62 22.00 6.82
C LYS A 169 8.01 21.71 6.26
N GLU A 170 8.33 20.44 6.08
CA GLU A 170 9.63 20.01 5.56
C GLU A 170 9.81 20.37 4.09
N ALA A 171 8.79 20.20 3.26
CA ALA A 171 8.81 20.63 1.87
C ALA A 171 9.08 22.13 1.74
N LYS A 172 8.47 22.97 2.60
CA LYS A 172 8.75 24.41 2.64
C LYS A 172 10.18 24.72 3.10
N ARG A 173 10.71 23.98 4.08
CA ARG A 173 12.10 24.12 4.53
C ARG A 173 13.08 23.84 3.38
N LEU A 174 12.87 22.72 2.68
CA LEU A 174 13.70 22.30 1.54
C LEU A 174 13.57 23.26 0.34
N GLN A 175 12.39 23.83 0.10
CA GLN A 175 12.20 24.87 -0.92
C GLN A 175 13.03 26.12 -0.61
N LYS A 176 12.97 26.63 0.63
CA LYS A 176 13.78 27.78 1.03
C LYS A 176 15.27 27.51 0.93
N GLU A 177 15.72 26.34 1.36
CA GLU A 177 17.13 25.94 1.26
C GLU A 177 17.60 25.85 -0.20
N ARG A 178 16.71 25.42 -1.12
CA ARG A 178 16.98 25.41 -2.56
C ARG A 178 17.05 26.82 -3.15
N ASP A 179 16.16 27.71 -2.74
CA ASP A 179 16.09 29.09 -3.24
C ASP A 179 17.27 29.94 -2.73
N GLU A 180 17.71 29.72 -1.48
CA GLU A 180 18.83 30.43 -0.85
C GLU A 180 20.20 29.92 -1.30
N ASN A 181 20.30 28.68 -1.78
CA ASN A 181 21.58 28.08 -2.11
C ASN A 181 21.52 27.16 -3.35
N PRO A 182 21.37 27.72 -4.58
CA PRO A 182 21.21 26.95 -5.80
C PRO A 182 22.42 26.07 -6.15
N ALA A 183 23.59 26.31 -5.56
CA ALA A 183 24.82 25.54 -5.78
C ALA A 183 25.04 24.38 -4.78
N SER A 184 24.30 24.33 -3.67
CA SER A 184 24.56 23.39 -2.57
C SER A 184 23.77 22.09 -2.63
N GLN A 185 22.82 21.97 -3.56
CA GLN A 185 22.19 20.70 -3.89
C GLN A 185 22.80 20.07 -5.14
N LYS A 186 24.08 19.71 -5.05
CA LYS A 186 24.48 18.35 -5.44
C LYS A 186 24.09 17.39 -4.31
N MET A 187 22.82 17.42 -3.89
CA MET A 187 22.26 16.19 -3.37
C MET A 187 22.43 15.19 -4.49
N THR A 188 23.05 14.07 -4.17
CA THR A 188 22.99 12.85 -4.95
C THR A 188 21.52 12.49 -5.16
N VAL A 189 20.82 13.20 -6.05
CA VAL A 189 19.98 12.53 -7.02
C VAL A 189 20.99 11.59 -7.63
N SER A 190 20.98 10.33 -7.17
CA SER A 190 21.65 9.26 -7.87
C SER A 190 21.15 9.45 -9.29
N THR A 191 21.98 10.06 -10.14
CA THR A 191 21.79 10.07 -11.57
C THR A 191 21.68 8.61 -11.87
N GLN A 192 20.44 8.19 -12.05
CA GLN A 192 20.05 6.82 -12.19
C GLN A 192 20.90 6.35 -13.35
N LYS A 193 21.92 5.53 -13.04
CA LYS A 193 22.77 4.96 -14.06
C LYS A 193 21.85 3.99 -14.78
N GLU A 194 21.11 4.50 -15.75
CA GLU A 194 20.41 3.73 -16.76
C GLU A 194 21.46 2.77 -17.32
N ARG A 195 21.40 1.52 -16.87
CA ARG A 195 22.15 0.41 -17.43
C ARG A 195 21.14 -0.61 -17.93
N PRO A 196 21.52 -1.29 -19.02
CA PRO A 196 20.72 -1.34 -20.22
C PRO A 196 19.48 -2.18 -19.98
N LYS A 197 18.35 -1.65 -20.47
CA LYS A 197 17.08 -2.35 -20.49
C LYS A 197 17.26 -3.64 -21.28
N VAL A 198 17.02 -4.80 -20.66
CA VAL A 198 16.69 -6.02 -21.42
C VAL A 198 15.42 -5.80 -22.28
N ILE A 199 14.66 -4.74 -21.98
CA ILE A 199 13.45 -4.27 -22.67
C ILE A 199 13.71 -3.20 -23.77
N ASP A 200 14.96 -2.75 -24.02
CA ASP A 200 15.23 -1.85 -25.17
C ASP A 200 15.11 -2.57 -26.54
N ARG A 201 14.75 -3.86 -26.56
CA ARG A 201 14.56 -4.64 -27.78
C ARG A 201 13.10 -5.02 -28.07
N MET A 202 12.12 -4.41 -27.40
CA MET A 202 10.71 -4.58 -27.75
C MET A 202 10.09 -3.23 -28.16
N PRO A 203 9.49 -3.14 -29.36
CA PRO A 203 8.89 -1.90 -29.84
C PRO A 203 7.80 -1.40 -28.89
N ALA A 204 7.73 -0.08 -28.74
CA ALA A 204 6.82 0.62 -27.83
C ALA A 204 5.33 0.30 -28.05
N ASP A 205 4.99 -0.28 -29.22
CA ASP A 205 3.62 -0.60 -29.64
C ASP A 205 2.96 -1.73 -28.82
N TYR A 206 3.74 -2.58 -28.14
CA TYR A 206 3.21 -3.70 -27.34
C TYR A 206 3.15 -3.43 -25.83
N ARG A 207 3.48 -2.20 -25.38
CA ARG A 207 3.38 -1.81 -23.96
C ARG A 207 1.95 -1.47 -23.56
N THR A 208 1.02 -2.37 -23.82
CA THR A 208 -0.38 -2.22 -23.42
C THR A 208 -0.55 -2.57 -21.95
N SER A 209 -1.52 -1.97 -21.26
CA SER A 209 -1.86 -2.31 -19.86
C SER A 209 -2.12 -3.82 -19.67
N ALA A 210 -2.73 -4.47 -20.66
CA ALA A 210 -2.93 -5.93 -20.66
C ALA A 210 -1.62 -6.72 -20.63
N PHE A 211 -0.59 -6.27 -21.36
CA PHE A 211 0.72 -6.92 -21.39
C PHE A 211 1.44 -6.81 -20.05
N ILE A 212 1.35 -5.66 -19.39
CA ILE A 212 1.88 -5.45 -18.03
C ILE A 212 1.15 -6.35 -17.03
N LEU A 213 -0.19 -6.42 -17.11
CA LEU A 213 -1.00 -7.26 -16.24
C LEU A 213 -0.66 -8.75 -16.39
N VAL A 214 -0.50 -9.25 -17.62
CA VAL A 214 -0.11 -10.65 -17.86
C VAL A 214 1.23 -10.95 -17.19
N ARG A 215 2.23 -10.07 -17.31
CA ARG A 215 3.53 -10.27 -16.65
C ARG A 215 3.42 -10.25 -15.13
N MET A 216 2.62 -9.35 -14.58
CA MET A 216 2.36 -9.33 -13.13
C MET A 216 1.70 -10.62 -12.66
N ILE A 217 0.70 -11.11 -13.38
CA ILE A 217 0.02 -12.38 -13.08
C ILE A 217 1.02 -13.54 -13.16
N LEU A 218 1.91 -13.57 -14.16
CA LEU A 218 2.96 -14.59 -14.24
C LEU A 218 3.87 -14.57 -13.01
N VAL A 219 4.25 -13.39 -12.51
CA VAL A 219 5.05 -13.27 -11.28
C VAL A 219 4.27 -13.75 -10.06
N VAL A 220 2.98 -13.43 -9.96
CA VAL A 220 2.09 -13.96 -8.90
C VAL A 220 2.01 -15.48 -8.96
N LEU A 221 1.91 -16.08 -10.15
CA LEU A 221 1.89 -17.54 -10.33
C LEU A 221 3.22 -18.19 -9.92
N VAL A 222 4.36 -17.56 -10.23
CA VAL A 222 5.68 -18.01 -9.77
C VAL A 222 5.79 -17.91 -8.25
N ALA A 223 5.30 -16.83 -7.65
CA ALA A 223 5.24 -16.67 -6.20
C ALA A 223 4.34 -17.73 -5.54
N TYR A 224 3.22 -18.06 -6.17
CA TYR A 224 2.30 -19.10 -5.71
C TYR A 224 2.94 -20.50 -5.78
N GLY A 225 3.56 -20.85 -6.90
CA GLY A 225 4.30 -22.11 -7.05
C GLY A 225 5.43 -22.24 -6.03
N SER A 226 6.16 -21.14 -5.79
CA SER A 226 7.21 -21.08 -4.77
C SER A 226 6.64 -21.26 -3.35
N SER A 227 5.47 -20.69 -3.04
CA SER A 227 4.81 -20.85 -1.75
C SER A 227 4.48 -22.32 -1.44
N ILE A 228 4.00 -23.06 -2.45
CA ILE A 228 3.71 -24.50 -2.34
C ILE A 228 5.00 -25.29 -2.06
N LEU A 229 6.07 -25.00 -2.81
CA LEU A 229 7.39 -25.64 -2.65
C LEU A 229 8.01 -25.38 -1.26
N LEU A 230 7.76 -24.21 -0.68
CA LEU A 230 8.25 -23.83 0.65
C LEU A 230 7.31 -24.28 1.79
N HIS A 231 6.32 -25.13 1.53
CA HIS A 231 5.31 -25.56 2.52
C HIS A 231 4.66 -24.40 3.29
N ASN A 232 4.49 -23.24 2.63
CA ASN A 232 3.86 -22.05 3.21
C ASN A 232 4.56 -21.52 4.49
N ILE A 233 5.86 -21.78 4.66
CA ILE A 233 6.67 -21.22 5.77
C ILE A 233 6.65 -19.68 5.71
N ILE A 234 6.67 -19.13 4.49
CA ILE A 234 6.56 -17.70 4.23
C ILE A 234 5.20 -17.44 3.60
N ASN A 235 4.47 -16.46 4.14
CA ASN A 235 3.16 -16.13 3.59
C ASN A 235 3.24 -15.69 2.13
N PHE A 236 2.30 -16.18 1.31
CA PHE A 236 2.18 -15.87 -0.11
C PHE A 236 2.22 -14.37 -0.44
N ASN A 237 1.61 -13.52 0.38
CA ASN A 237 1.61 -12.06 0.20
C ASN A 237 3.04 -11.48 0.30
N ILE A 238 3.86 -12.00 1.22
CA ILE A 238 5.27 -11.58 1.38
C ILE A 238 6.09 -12.03 0.17
N LEU A 239 5.87 -13.26 -0.31
CA LEU A 239 6.53 -13.78 -1.51
C LEU A 239 6.17 -12.95 -2.75
N CYS A 240 4.91 -12.55 -2.92
CA CYS A 240 4.48 -11.68 -4.02
C CYS A 240 5.28 -10.36 -4.04
N LEU A 241 5.48 -9.74 -2.88
CA LEU A 241 6.25 -8.51 -2.77
C LEU A 241 7.74 -8.74 -3.09
N LEU A 242 8.35 -9.80 -2.54
CA LEU A 242 9.76 -10.12 -2.77
C LEU A 242 10.04 -10.45 -4.24
N PHE A 243 9.21 -11.29 -4.85
CA PHE A 243 9.31 -11.60 -6.29
C PHE A 243 9.04 -10.37 -7.15
N GLY A 244 8.13 -9.47 -6.76
CA GLY A 244 7.94 -8.19 -7.45
C GLY A 244 9.22 -7.37 -7.52
N ILE A 245 9.98 -7.30 -6.43
CA ILE A 245 11.27 -6.60 -6.37
C ILE A 245 12.33 -7.33 -7.24
N VAL A 246 12.46 -8.65 -7.11
CA VAL A 246 13.46 -9.44 -7.84
C VAL A 246 13.23 -9.40 -9.35
N PHE A 247 12.00 -9.62 -9.83
CA PHE A 247 11.66 -9.58 -11.26
C PHE A 247 11.73 -8.16 -11.85
N SER A 248 11.58 -7.12 -11.01
CA SER A 248 11.83 -5.73 -11.38
C SER A 248 13.33 -5.45 -11.58
N GLU A 249 14.21 -6.01 -10.73
CA GLU A 249 15.66 -5.89 -10.91
C GLU A 249 16.19 -6.70 -12.11
N LEU A 250 15.58 -7.86 -12.40
CA LEU A 250 15.89 -8.65 -13.59
C LEU A 250 15.44 -7.98 -14.90
N GLY A 251 14.68 -6.88 -14.81
CA GLY A 251 14.17 -6.15 -15.98
C GLY A 251 13.04 -6.88 -16.71
N PHE A 252 12.39 -7.86 -16.06
CA PHE A 252 11.20 -8.55 -16.60
C PHE A 252 9.94 -7.69 -16.41
N LEU A 253 9.84 -7.00 -15.29
CA LEU A 253 8.81 -6.01 -14.98
C LEU A 253 9.36 -4.60 -15.23
N GLU A 254 8.56 -3.74 -15.84
CA GLU A 254 8.94 -2.33 -16.02
C GLU A 254 8.93 -1.63 -14.66
N LYS A 255 10.05 -0.99 -14.31
CA LYS A 255 10.10 -0.08 -13.17
C LYS A 255 9.28 1.15 -13.50
N ILE A 256 8.22 1.38 -12.74
CA ILE A 256 7.41 2.59 -12.84
C ILE A 256 8.14 3.68 -12.05
N TYR A 257 9.16 4.29 -12.64
CA TYR A 257 9.65 5.58 -12.17
C TYR A 257 8.66 6.65 -12.65
N TYR A 258 8.00 7.29 -11.70
CA TYR A 258 6.86 8.18 -11.87
C TYR A 258 7.05 9.33 -12.90
N ILE A 259 5.96 9.62 -13.62
CA ILE A 259 5.44 10.92 -14.09
C ILE A 259 6.37 11.82 -14.92
N LYS A 260 6.11 11.83 -16.24
CA LYS A 260 6.28 13.05 -17.04
C LYS A 260 5.17 14.03 -16.61
N PRO A 261 5.48 15.24 -16.10
CA PRO A 261 4.45 16.22 -15.80
C PRO A 261 3.70 16.58 -17.09
N ALA A 262 2.45 16.13 -17.21
CA ALA A 262 1.52 16.57 -18.24
C ALA A 262 0.97 17.96 -17.87
N PHE A 263 1.87 18.95 -17.74
CA PHE A 263 1.54 20.37 -17.77
C PHE A 263 2.70 21.11 -18.43
N SER A 264 2.78 20.93 -19.74
CA SER A 264 3.47 21.83 -20.66
C SER A 264 2.66 21.78 -21.94
N THR A 265 1.66 22.67 -22.02
CA THR A 265 1.14 23.35 -23.22
C THR A 265 -0.21 23.99 -22.86
N GLY A 266 -0.26 25.31 -22.88
CA GLY A 266 -1.46 26.14 -22.63
C GLY A 266 -1.11 27.35 -21.80
#